data_AF-A0A538U1V2-F1
#
_entry.id   AF-A0A538U1V2-F1
#
_cell.length_a   1.000
_cell.length_b   1.000
_cell.length_c   1.000
_cell.angle_alpha   90.00
_cell.angle_beta   90.00
_cell.angle_gamma   90.00
#
_symmetry.space_group_name_H-M   'P 1'
#
loop_
_entity.id
_entity.type
_entity.pdbx_description
1 polymer ?
#
loop_
_entity_poly.entity_id
_entity_poly.type
_entity_poly.pdbx_seq_one_letter_code
_entity_poly.pdbx_strand_id
1 'polypeptide(L)'
;MTEPAGRTLLFQITPWYDFHVSRVIELRAEQTLHDLHLAIQHAFELDDDHAYAFFLNNRAWDPTFEYGGPDMRSPNEDKRILYLFDSGDELRHEVRMVGEGITDAGGSYPRVIESVGEPPQYRDLDGNEQLPMDHEEPPRLDPQLAELARRRRQHKATSTDIDLRGPVELVALSVKEGAVRCRLLDSDRVITLRARGIWDVVPGEIVVVKPHKQWSYAGHPYLSGEIASARLDVGSLGLVPLRLEDQGVWDPQDEYWGEDVGPIEAWAEPIIARGPRAAFEMEQVLPGADPDDPDADPITDSNDFKDAGDAEQAHGILMELCQADLRCLDAHAHLGNLVFDHGPQEAIRHYAVGLRIGELSTGGNFEGVLPWGHIDNRPFLRCMHGFGLCLWRLGRFQEAERVLNQMLWLNPSDNQGVRFLVDDVRARTAWEERGEQG
;
A
#
# COMPACT_ATOMS: atom_id res chain seq x y z
N MET A 1 -28.14 41.99 -32.48
CA MET A 1 -26.85 41.43 -32.89
C MET A 1 -26.57 40.28 -31.94
N THR A 2 -26.68 39.04 -32.43
CA THR A 2 -26.29 37.84 -31.68
C THR A 2 -24.78 37.86 -31.52
N GLU A 3 -24.28 37.85 -30.28
CA GLU A 3 -22.84 37.70 -30.05
C GLU A 3 -22.34 36.40 -30.71
N PRO A 4 -21.15 36.40 -31.32
CA PRO A 4 -20.56 35.17 -31.84
C PRO A 4 -20.41 34.17 -30.69
N ALA A 5 -20.69 32.90 -30.97
CA ALA A 5 -20.60 31.85 -29.96
C ALA A 5 -19.15 31.73 -29.47
N GLY A 6 -18.94 32.03 -28.19
CA GLY A 6 -17.63 32.00 -27.53
C GLY A 6 -17.26 30.57 -27.16
N ARG A 7 -15.96 30.28 -27.05
CA ARG A 7 -15.48 28.97 -26.59
C ARG A 7 -15.67 28.86 -25.08
N THR A 8 -16.13 27.72 -24.58
CA THR A 8 -16.15 27.41 -23.15
C THR A 8 -15.21 26.27 -22.81
N LEU A 9 -14.70 26.26 -21.59
CA LEU A 9 -13.82 25.25 -21.03
C LEU A 9 -14.54 24.61 -19.84
N LEU A 10 -14.53 23.28 -19.77
CA LEU A 10 -15.13 22.52 -18.70
C LEU A 10 -14.02 22.08 -17.74
N PHE A 11 -14.11 22.47 -16.48
CA PHE A 11 -13.18 22.08 -15.43
C PHE A 11 -13.87 21.18 -14.44
N GLN A 12 -13.32 20.00 -14.19
CA GLN A 12 -13.67 19.16 -13.05
C GLN A 12 -12.79 19.56 -11.86
N ILE A 13 -13.44 19.80 -10.72
CA ILE A 13 -12.80 20.16 -9.47
C ILE A 13 -13.08 19.07 -8.45
N THR A 14 -12.01 18.57 -7.82
CA THR A 14 -12.06 17.46 -6.86
C THR A 14 -11.20 17.81 -5.65
N PRO A 15 -11.78 17.92 -4.44
CA PRO A 15 -11.01 18.14 -3.22
C PRO A 15 -10.10 16.95 -2.91
N TRP A 16 -8.89 17.21 -2.43
CA TRP A 16 -7.92 16.15 -2.10
C TRP A 16 -8.31 15.35 -0.86
N TYR A 17 -9.15 15.91 0.00
CA TYR A 17 -9.64 15.27 1.22
C TYR A 17 -10.92 14.44 0.99
N ASP A 18 -11.60 14.58 -0.16
CA ASP A 18 -12.76 13.74 -0.51
C ASP A 18 -12.97 13.59 -2.03
N PHE A 19 -12.39 12.53 -2.60
CA PHE A 19 -12.51 12.21 -4.03
C PHE A 19 -13.90 11.73 -4.47
N HIS A 20 -14.84 11.53 -3.54
CA HIS A 20 -16.23 11.22 -3.86
C HIS A 20 -17.06 12.48 -4.11
N VAL A 21 -16.49 13.65 -3.84
CA VAL A 21 -17.11 14.95 -4.14
C VAL A 21 -16.43 15.54 -5.36
N SER A 22 -17.21 15.94 -6.36
CA SER A 22 -16.70 16.67 -7.51
C SER A 22 -17.71 17.67 -8.04
N ARG A 23 -17.19 18.72 -8.68
CA ARG A 23 -17.99 19.71 -9.41
C ARG A 23 -17.42 19.85 -10.80
N VAL A 24 -18.25 19.87 -11.82
CA VAL A 24 -17.84 20.28 -13.16
C VAL A 24 -18.35 21.70 -13.40
N ILE A 25 -17.42 22.64 -13.57
CA ILE A 25 -17.69 24.05 -13.78
C ILE A 25 -17.33 24.41 -15.21
N GLU A 26 -18.29 24.98 -15.93
CA GLU A 26 -18.10 25.51 -17.27
C GLU A 26 -17.80 27.00 -17.20
N LEU A 27 -16.66 27.41 -17.77
CA LEU A 27 -16.22 28.80 -17.88
C LEU A 27 -16.12 29.21 -19.35
N ARG A 28 -16.28 30.50 -19.63
CA ARG A 28 -15.90 31.05 -20.95
C ARG A 28 -14.38 31.15 -21.04
N ALA A 29 -13.83 30.94 -22.24
CA ALA A 29 -12.38 30.98 -22.46
C ALA A 29 -11.76 32.35 -22.12
N GLU A 30 -12.54 33.43 -22.15
CA GLU A 30 -12.13 34.77 -21.73
C GLU A 30 -12.13 35.00 -20.21
N GLN A 31 -12.74 34.10 -19.42
CA GLN A 31 -12.79 34.20 -17.96
C GLN A 31 -11.47 33.79 -17.31
N THR A 32 -11.22 34.38 -16.14
CA THR A 32 -9.97 34.30 -15.39
C THR A 32 -9.95 33.12 -14.43
N LEU A 33 -8.76 32.80 -13.91
CA LEU A 33 -8.62 31.88 -12.77
C LEU A 33 -9.34 32.41 -11.52
N HIS A 34 -9.49 33.73 -11.38
CA HIS A 34 -10.29 34.31 -10.30
C HIS A 34 -11.79 34.04 -10.47
N ASP A 35 -12.32 34.08 -11.70
CA ASP A 35 -13.69 33.67 -11.97
C ASP A 35 -13.91 32.19 -11.63
N LEU A 36 -12.91 31.35 -11.90
CA LEU A 36 -12.92 29.93 -11.51
C LEU A 36 -12.88 29.78 -9.98
N HIS A 37 -12.03 30.54 -9.29
CA HIS A 37 -11.99 30.59 -7.82
C HIS A 37 -13.36 30.90 -7.22
N LEU A 38 -14.02 31.97 -7.65
CA LEU A 38 -15.35 32.35 -7.16
C LEU A 38 -16.39 31.26 -7.42
N ALA A 39 -16.29 30.59 -8.57
CA ALA A 39 -17.18 29.49 -8.92
C ALA A 39 -16.93 28.24 -8.05
N ILE A 40 -15.67 27.93 -7.73
CA ILE A 40 -15.30 26.84 -6.82
C ILE A 40 -15.85 27.13 -5.42
N GLN A 41 -15.60 28.32 -4.88
CA GLN A 41 -16.10 28.74 -3.57
C GLN A 41 -17.61 28.55 -3.45
N HIS A 42 -18.37 29.03 -4.44
CA HIS A 42 -19.82 28.85 -4.48
C HIS A 42 -20.24 27.38 -4.65
N ALA A 43 -19.53 26.59 -5.47
CA ALA A 43 -19.90 25.21 -5.77
C ALA A 43 -19.65 24.23 -4.61
N PHE A 44 -18.70 24.55 -3.74
CA PHE A 44 -18.34 23.77 -2.55
C PHE A 44 -18.85 24.39 -1.25
N GLU A 45 -19.65 25.45 -1.32
CA GLU A 45 -20.19 26.16 -0.14
C GLU A 45 -19.09 26.61 0.84
N LEU A 46 -17.97 27.10 0.28
CA LEU A 46 -16.86 27.66 1.04
C LEU A 46 -17.08 29.17 1.28
N ASP A 47 -16.61 29.66 2.42
CA ASP A 47 -16.59 31.08 2.74
C ASP A 47 -15.30 31.69 2.15
N ASP A 48 -15.40 32.58 1.15
CA ASP A 48 -14.26 33.19 0.45
C ASP A 48 -13.57 34.29 1.29
N ASP A 49 -13.08 33.93 2.48
CA ASP A 49 -12.49 34.83 3.47
C ASP A 49 -10.97 34.66 3.65
N HIS A 50 -10.37 33.67 2.98
CA HIS A 50 -8.93 33.38 3.01
C HIS A 50 -8.25 33.57 1.64
N ALA A 51 -6.91 33.54 1.64
CA ALA A 51 -6.13 33.64 0.41
C ALA A 51 -6.21 32.34 -0.42
N TYR A 52 -6.06 32.46 -1.73
CA TYR A 52 -5.99 31.34 -2.66
C TYR A 52 -4.85 31.48 -3.66
N ALA A 53 -4.40 30.34 -4.18
CA ALA A 53 -3.46 30.28 -5.28
C ALA A 53 -3.77 29.08 -6.18
N PHE A 54 -3.47 29.22 -7.47
CA PHE A 54 -3.44 28.13 -8.44
C PHE A 54 -1.99 27.78 -8.79
N PHE A 55 -1.64 26.49 -8.76
CA PHE A 55 -0.33 26.01 -9.18
C PHE A 55 -0.45 25.20 -10.48
N LEU A 56 0.03 25.76 -11.61
CA LEU A 56 -0.17 25.18 -12.95
C LEU A 56 0.64 23.90 -13.23
N ASN A 57 1.52 23.51 -12.31
CA ASN A 57 2.29 22.26 -12.35
C ASN A 57 1.77 21.22 -11.35
N ASN A 58 0.60 21.47 -10.73
CA ASN A 58 -0.01 20.61 -9.71
C ASN A 58 0.84 20.42 -8.43
N ARG A 59 1.83 21.28 -8.17
CA ARG A 59 2.66 21.24 -6.95
C ARG A 59 2.41 22.48 -6.11
N ALA A 60 1.90 22.31 -4.90
CA ALA A 60 1.73 23.42 -3.96
C ALA A 60 3.09 24.10 -3.69
N TRP A 61 3.06 25.39 -3.41
CA TRP A 61 4.22 26.16 -3.00
C TRP A 61 5.39 26.18 -3.98
N ASP A 62 5.17 25.85 -5.26
CA ASP A 62 6.14 26.12 -6.31
C ASP A 62 5.96 27.57 -6.80
N PRO A 63 6.82 28.52 -6.39
CA PRO A 63 6.66 29.94 -6.72
C PRO A 63 6.84 30.22 -8.22
N THR A 64 7.37 29.26 -8.98
CA THR A 64 7.54 29.36 -10.44
C THR A 64 6.21 29.17 -11.18
N PHE A 65 5.30 28.40 -10.57
CA PHE A 65 4.02 28.03 -11.15
C PHE A 65 2.82 28.47 -10.32
N GLU A 66 3.03 29.32 -9.30
CA GLU A 66 2.02 29.94 -8.46
C GLU A 66 1.35 31.13 -9.17
N TYR A 67 0.02 31.13 -9.21
CA TYR A 67 -0.80 32.18 -9.80
C TYR A 67 -1.96 32.53 -8.86
N GLY A 68 -2.04 33.80 -8.46
CA GLY A 68 -3.14 34.32 -7.63
C GLY A 68 -3.53 35.74 -8.06
N GLY A 69 -4.80 36.10 -7.88
CA GLY A 69 -5.33 37.44 -8.13
C GLY A 69 -6.19 37.61 -9.40
N PRO A 70 -6.87 38.76 -9.55
CA PRO A 70 -8.00 38.95 -10.48
C PRO A 70 -7.64 39.06 -11.98
N ASP A 71 -6.35 39.21 -12.33
CA ASP A 71 -5.94 39.67 -13.66
C ASP A 71 -5.41 38.55 -14.60
N MET A 72 -5.57 37.27 -14.26
CA MET A 72 -4.96 36.16 -15.02
C MET A 72 -5.96 35.25 -15.74
N ARG A 73 -5.77 35.12 -17.06
CA ARG A 73 -6.60 34.31 -17.96
C ARG A 73 -6.47 32.82 -17.68
N SER A 74 -7.54 32.07 -17.97
CA SER A 74 -7.57 30.62 -17.84
C SER A 74 -6.42 29.94 -18.62
N PRO A 75 -5.74 28.94 -18.03
CA PRO A 75 -4.67 28.20 -18.68
C PRO A 75 -5.18 27.38 -19.87
N ASN A 76 -4.34 27.23 -20.89
CA ASN A 76 -4.64 26.42 -22.09
C ASN A 76 -4.37 24.92 -21.86
N GLU A 77 -5.30 24.11 -22.38
CA GLU A 77 -5.34 22.69 -22.75
C GLU A 77 -4.33 21.70 -22.09
N ASP A 78 -4.91 20.62 -21.52
CA ASP A 78 -4.26 19.38 -21.04
C ASP A 78 -3.34 19.47 -19.82
N LYS A 79 -3.68 20.29 -18.81
CA LYS A 79 -2.94 20.31 -17.54
C LYS A 79 -3.81 20.09 -16.30
N ARG A 80 -3.30 19.25 -15.38
CA ARG A 80 -3.73 19.20 -13.98
C ARG A 80 -3.21 20.45 -13.29
N ILE A 81 -4.08 21.15 -12.59
CA ILE A 81 -3.76 22.38 -11.87
C ILE A 81 -4.19 22.17 -10.42
N LEU A 82 -3.36 22.57 -9.49
CA LEU A 82 -3.74 22.58 -8.08
C LEU A 82 -4.39 23.92 -7.75
N TYR A 83 -5.58 23.90 -7.17
CA TYR A 83 -6.18 25.04 -6.49
C TYR A 83 -6.01 24.87 -4.98
N LEU A 84 -5.31 25.81 -4.35
CA LEU A 84 -5.11 25.85 -2.90
C LEU A 84 -5.90 27.05 -2.36
N PHE A 85 -6.80 26.77 -1.43
CA PHE A 85 -7.55 27.77 -0.67
C PHE A 85 -7.19 27.64 0.80
N ASP A 86 -7.11 28.77 1.50
CA ASP A 86 -6.68 28.84 2.90
C ASP A 86 -5.26 28.27 3.10
N SER A 87 -4.27 29.16 3.04
CA SER A 87 -2.85 28.82 3.27
C SER A 87 -2.54 28.30 4.67
N GLY A 88 -3.45 28.43 5.63
CA GLY A 88 -3.28 27.87 6.97
C GLY A 88 -3.74 26.42 7.04
N ASP A 89 -4.94 26.16 6.52
CA ASP A 89 -5.59 24.84 6.57
C ASP A 89 -5.38 23.97 5.34
N GLU A 90 -4.77 24.48 4.27
CA GLU A 90 -4.26 23.56 3.26
C GLU A 90 -5.30 23.08 2.26
N LEU A 91 -6.39 23.81 1.97
CA LEU A 91 -7.53 23.24 1.25
C LEU A 91 -7.22 23.08 -0.25
N ARG A 92 -6.60 21.93 -0.54
CA ARG A 92 -6.13 21.52 -1.88
C ARG A 92 -7.26 20.87 -2.67
N HIS A 93 -7.46 21.35 -3.89
CA HIS A 93 -8.38 20.80 -4.87
C HIS A 93 -7.65 20.59 -6.19
N GLU A 94 -7.81 19.43 -6.80
CA GLU A 94 -7.40 19.24 -8.18
C GLU A 94 -8.40 19.93 -9.11
N VAL A 95 -7.89 20.69 -10.06
CA VAL A 95 -8.63 21.30 -11.16
C VAL A 95 -8.13 20.69 -12.46
N ARG A 96 -9.02 19.99 -13.17
CA ARG A 96 -8.71 19.32 -14.42
C ARG A 96 -9.63 19.82 -15.53
N MET A 97 -9.06 20.26 -16.64
CA MET A 97 -9.87 20.52 -17.84
C MET A 97 -10.34 19.18 -18.42
N VAL A 98 -11.66 18.99 -18.53
CA VAL A 98 -12.29 17.73 -18.96
C VAL A 98 -12.99 17.84 -20.32
N GLY A 99 -13.08 19.04 -20.89
CA GLY A 99 -13.64 19.22 -22.22
C GLY A 99 -13.81 20.67 -22.59
N GLU A 100 -14.43 20.87 -23.75
CA GLU A 100 -14.72 22.17 -24.33
C GLU A 100 -16.17 22.23 -24.81
N GLY A 101 -16.71 23.44 -24.78
CA GLY A 101 -18.05 23.73 -25.25
C GLY A 101 -18.11 25.04 -26.03
N ILE A 102 -19.33 25.45 -26.31
CA ILE A 102 -19.65 26.70 -26.99
C ILE A 102 -20.70 27.41 -26.15
N THR A 103 -20.60 28.73 -26.03
CA THR A 103 -21.54 29.49 -25.21
C THR A 103 -22.97 29.34 -25.71
N ASP A 104 -23.88 29.11 -24.76
CA ASP A 104 -25.32 29.14 -25.01
C ASP A 104 -25.79 30.59 -25.16
N ALA A 105 -26.68 30.85 -26.13
CA ALA A 105 -27.27 32.17 -26.32
C ALA A 105 -28.09 32.58 -25.09
N GLY A 106 -27.53 33.46 -24.26
CA GLY A 106 -28.14 33.96 -23.02
C GLY A 106 -27.77 33.20 -21.74
N GLY A 107 -26.80 32.26 -21.81
CA GLY A 107 -26.30 31.55 -20.63
C GLY A 107 -25.42 32.42 -19.71
N SER A 108 -25.61 32.28 -18.40
CA SER A 108 -24.73 32.86 -17.37
C SER A 108 -23.56 31.92 -17.08
N TYR A 109 -22.35 32.48 -16.94
CA TYR A 109 -21.10 31.76 -16.69
C TYR A 109 -20.27 32.51 -15.62
N PRO A 110 -19.48 31.84 -14.77
CA PRO A 110 -19.30 30.39 -14.70
C PRO A 110 -20.58 29.67 -14.23
N ARG A 111 -20.74 28.40 -14.58
CA ARG A 111 -21.87 27.58 -14.10
C ARG A 111 -21.43 26.18 -13.74
N VAL A 112 -22.02 25.64 -12.68
CA VAL A 112 -21.87 24.22 -12.32
C VAL A 112 -22.81 23.41 -13.22
N ILE A 113 -22.26 22.48 -13.98
CA ILE A 113 -23.03 21.61 -14.90
C ILE A 113 -23.18 20.18 -14.36
N GLU A 114 -22.33 19.77 -13.41
CA GLU A 114 -22.41 18.49 -12.72
C GLU A 114 -21.96 18.63 -11.26
N SER A 115 -22.69 17.97 -10.35
CA SER A 115 -22.34 17.87 -8.93
C SER A 115 -22.43 16.43 -8.48
N VAL A 116 -21.34 15.90 -7.94
CA VAL A 116 -21.26 14.57 -7.31
C VAL A 116 -20.90 14.77 -5.84
N GLY A 117 -21.60 14.08 -4.95
CA GLY A 117 -21.39 14.16 -3.50
C GLY A 117 -21.89 15.48 -2.86
N GLU A 118 -22.16 15.41 -1.56
CA GLU A 118 -22.53 16.59 -0.77
C GLU A 118 -21.29 17.48 -0.54
N PRO A 119 -21.44 18.81 -0.58
CA PRO A 119 -20.32 19.71 -0.29
C PRO A 119 -19.87 19.53 1.17
N PRO A 120 -18.56 19.51 1.43
CA PRO A 120 -18.02 19.35 2.77
C PRO A 120 -18.38 20.57 3.64
N GLN A 121 -19.06 20.35 4.77
CA GLN A 121 -19.29 21.41 5.76
C GLN A 121 -18.00 21.63 6.55
N TYR A 122 -17.51 22.88 6.61
CA TYR A 122 -16.36 23.29 7.42
C TYR A 122 -16.48 22.70 8.83
N ARG A 123 -15.53 21.84 9.24
CA ARG A 123 -15.44 21.41 10.64
C ARG A 123 -14.94 22.61 11.41
N ASP A 124 -15.67 23.03 12.44
CA ASP A 124 -15.11 23.85 13.51
C ASP A 124 -13.96 23.04 14.15
N LEU A 125 -12.74 23.20 13.63
CA LEU A 125 -11.53 22.59 14.16
C LEU A 125 -11.02 23.49 15.28
N ASP A 126 -11.21 23.05 16.52
CA ASP A 126 -10.65 23.68 17.71
C ASP A 126 -9.11 23.59 17.69
N GLY A 127 -8.46 24.52 16.97
CA GLY A 127 -7.17 25.17 17.27
C GLY A 127 -5.90 24.35 17.55
N ASN A 128 -5.86 23.01 17.42
CA ASN A 128 -4.64 22.26 17.77
C ASN A 128 -4.38 20.95 17.00
N GLU A 129 -4.93 20.78 15.80
CA GLU A 129 -4.53 19.72 14.87
C GLU A 129 -3.93 20.38 13.61
N GLN A 130 -2.61 20.29 13.46
CA GLN A 130 -1.95 20.67 12.20
C GLN A 130 -2.33 19.63 11.14
N LEU A 131 -2.97 20.10 10.06
CA LEU A 131 -3.23 19.28 8.88
C LEU A 131 -1.87 18.90 8.25
N PRO A 132 -1.66 17.62 7.90
CA PRO A 132 -0.41 17.18 7.31
C PRO A 132 -0.25 17.82 5.93
N MET A 133 0.66 18.77 5.86
CA MET A 133 1.27 19.23 4.62
C MET A 133 2.28 18.16 4.17
N ASP A 134 1.99 17.50 3.06
CA ASP A 134 2.90 17.28 1.93
C ASP A 134 2.21 16.40 0.87
N HIS A 135 2.82 16.35 -0.30
CA HIS A 135 2.22 16.22 -1.63
C HIS A 135 2.00 14.77 -2.11
N GLU A 136 0.89 14.47 -2.81
CA GLU A 136 0.83 13.60 -4.01
C GLU A 136 -0.58 13.47 -4.63
N GLU A 137 -0.64 13.25 -5.96
CA GLU A 137 -1.82 13.36 -6.83
C GLU A 137 -2.89 12.26 -6.63
N PRO A 138 -4.18 12.50 -6.95
CA PRO A 138 -5.15 11.42 -7.10
C PRO A 138 -5.03 10.66 -8.44
N PRO A 139 -5.23 9.32 -8.42
CA PRO A 139 -5.02 8.46 -9.59
C PRO A 139 -6.12 8.61 -10.66
N ARG A 140 -5.76 8.35 -11.92
CA ARG A 140 -6.72 8.09 -13.01
C ARG A 140 -7.32 6.69 -12.81
N LEU A 141 -8.65 6.60 -12.74
CA LEU A 141 -9.34 5.31 -12.83
C LEU A 141 -9.28 4.82 -14.28
N ASP A 142 -8.39 3.87 -14.57
CA ASP A 142 -8.45 3.06 -15.80
C ASP A 142 -9.85 2.40 -15.88
N PRO A 143 -10.57 2.44 -17.02
CA PRO A 143 -11.87 1.80 -17.17
C PRO A 143 -11.90 0.31 -16.83
N GLN A 144 -10.80 -0.43 -17.02
CA GLN A 144 -10.68 -1.83 -16.61
C GLN A 144 -10.40 -1.96 -15.10
N LEU A 145 -9.58 -1.08 -14.53
CA LEU A 145 -9.42 -0.91 -13.09
C LEU A 145 -10.70 -0.42 -12.38
N ALA A 146 -11.55 0.36 -13.05
CA ALA A 146 -12.85 0.82 -12.57
C ALA A 146 -13.89 -0.30 -12.63
N GLU A 147 -13.76 -1.22 -13.58
CA GLU A 147 -14.52 -2.48 -13.65
C GLU A 147 -14.04 -3.47 -12.55
N LEU A 148 -12.73 -3.54 -12.29
CA LEU A 148 -12.13 -4.32 -11.18
C LEU A 148 -12.40 -3.69 -9.80
N ALA A 149 -12.43 -2.36 -9.69
CA ALA A 149 -12.81 -1.60 -8.49
C ALA A 149 -14.32 -1.63 -8.26
N ARG A 150 -15.14 -1.69 -9.32
CA ARG A 150 -16.57 -2.04 -9.24
C ARG A 150 -16.79 -3.45 -8.71
N ARG A 151 -15.89 -4.40 -9.06
CA ARG A 151 -15.87 -5.75 -8.46
C ARG A 151 -15.31 -5.76 -7.03
N ARG A 152 -14.44 -4.81 -6.67
CA ARG A 152 -13.81 -4.61 -5.35
C ARG A 152 -14.44 -3.46 -4.52
N ARG A 153 -15.75 -3.17 -4.65
CA ARG A 153 -16.43 -2.52 -3.51
C ARG A 153 -16.33 -3.51 -2.36
N GLN A 154 -15.39 -3.33 -1.43
CA GLN A 154 -15.31 -4.15 -0.23
C GLN A 154 -16.68 -4.06 0.47
N HIS A 155 -17.46 -5.13 0.39
CA HIS A 155 -18.83 -5.11 0.88
C HIS A 155 -18.75 -4.89 2.40
N LYS A 156 -19.31 -3.80 2.92
CA LYS A 156 -19.20 -3.53 4.35
C LYS A 156 -19.96 -4.59 5.14
N ALA A 157 -19.42 -5.03 6.27
CA ALA A 157 -20.15 -5.91 7.18
C ALA A 157 -21.41 -5.20 7.71
N THR A 158 -22.49 -5.95 7.88
CA THR A 158 -23.80 -5.53 8.35
C THR A 158 -24.11 -6.19 9.69
N SER A 159 -25.17 -5.75 10.37
CA SER A 159 -25.58 -6.30 11.67
C SER A 159 -26.02 -7.77 11.60
N THR A 160 -26.37 -8.28 10.41
CA THR A 160 -26.74 -9.69 10.22
C THR A 160 -25.55 -10.62 10.00
N ASP A 161 -24.38 -10.06 9.71
CA ASP A 161 -23.17 -10.87 9.44
C ASP A 161 -22.44 -11.30 10.71
N ILE A 162 -22.78 -10.71 11.86
CA ILE A 162 -22.08 -10.93 13.12
C ILE A 162 -23.07 -11.39 14.19
N ASP A 163 -22.87 -12.61 14.68
CA ASP A 163 -23.57 -13.10 15.86
C ASP A 163 -22.83 -12.70 17.13
N LEU A 164 -23.33 -11.68 17.83
CA LEU A 164 -22.75 -11.19 19.08
C LEU A 164 -22.84 -12.21 20.25
N ARG A 165 -23.53 -13.35 20.08
CA ARG A 165 -23.65 -14.39 21.11
C ARG A 165 -22.44 -15.34 21.15
N GLY A 166 -21.63 -15.35 20.10
CA GLY A 166 -20.49 -16.24 19.96
C GLY A 166 -19.18 -15.50 19.66
N PRO A 167 -18.05 -16.20 19.67
CA PRO A 167 -16.80 -15.65 19.17
C PRO A 167 -16.89 -15.35 17.67
N VAL A 168 -16.19 -14.30 17.25
CA VAL A 168 -16.13 -13.84 15.86
C VAL A 168 -14.70 -13.96 15.36
N GLU A 169 -14.49 -14.59 14.23
CA GLU A 169 -13.18 -14.71 13.60
C GLU A 169 -13.00 -13.65 12.52
N LEU A 170 -11.93 -12.88 12.64
CA LEU A 170 -11.61 -11.78 11.74
C LEU A 170 -10.19 -11.96 11.21
N VAL A 171 -9.98 -11.66 9.94
CA VAL A 171 -8.64 -11.56 9.36
C VAL A 171 -8.16 -10.12 9.52
N ALA A 172 -7.01 -9.92 10.17
CA ALA A 172 -6.37 -8.62 10.26
C ALA A 172 -5.79 -8.21 8.90
N LEU A 173 -6.10 -6.98 8.46
CA LEU A 173 -5.65 -6.42 7.18
C LEU A 173 -4.64 -5.29 7.41
N SER A 174 -4.86 -4.46 8.43
CA SER A 174 -3.92 -3.44 8.90
C SER A 174 -4.16 -3.13 10.37
N VAL A 175 -3.12 -2.67 11.07
CA VAL A 175 -3.17 -2.27 12.48
C VAL A 175 -2.77 -0.80 12.58
N LYS A 176 -3.64 0.00 13.20
CA LYS A 176 -3.42 1.41 13.53
C LYS A 176 -3.49 1.58 15.06
N GLU A 177 -3.02 2.71 15.57
CA GLU A 177 -2.89 2.99 17.01
C GLU A 177 -4.12 2.58 17.86
N GLY A 178 -5.35 2.79 17.37
CA GLY A 178 -6.56 2.45 18.14
C GLY A 178 -7.47 1.40 17.54
N ALA A 179 -7.12 0.82 16.39
CA ALA A 179 -8.01 -0.04 15.64
C ALA A 179 -7.29 -0.99 14.68
N VAL A 180 -7.91 -2.14 14.44
CA VAL A 180 -7.50 -3.08 13.40
C VAL A 180 -8.52 -3.03 12.28
N ARG A 181 -8.07 -2.82 11.04
CA ARG A 181 -8.93 -3.04 9.88
C ARG A 181 -8.97 -4.54 9.64
N CYS A 182 -10.16 -5.10 9.56
CA CYS A 182 -10.37 -6.52 9.36
C CYS A 182 -11.30 -6.79 8.18
N ARG A 183 -11.30 -8.05 7.74
CA ARG A 183 -12.47 -8.66 7.11
C ARG A 183 -12.95 -9.87 7.91
N LEU A 184 -14.20 -10.26 7.70
CA LEU A 184 -14.71 -11.52 8.24
C LEU A 184 -13.91 -12.70 7.65
N LEU A 185 -13.75 -13.80 8.40
CA LEU A 185 -13.05 -14.97 7.89
C LEU A 185 -13.78 -15.57 6.66
N ASP A 186 -15.10 -15.76 6.79
CA ASP A 186 -15.94 -16.42 5.79
C ASP A 186 -16.43 -15.50 4.64
N SER A 187 -15.96 -14.25 4.57
CA SER A 187 -16.33 -13.33 3.49
C SER A 187 -15.36 -12.18 3.32
N ASP A 188 -15.40 -11.53 2.15
CA ASP A 188 -14.61 -10.30 1.90
C ASP A 188 -15.20 -9.05 2.60
N ARG A 189 -16.13 -9.23 3.54
CA ARG A 189 -16.78 -8.10 4.19
C ARG A 189 -15.91 -7.46 5.23
N VAL A 190 -15.71 -6.14 5.10
CA VAL A 190 -14.79 -5.39 5.95
C VAL A 190 -15.45 -4.78 7.16
N ILE A 191 -14.71 -4.78 8.27
CA ILE A 191 -15.09 -4.22 9.56
C ILE A 191 -13.88 -3.66 10.30
N THR A 192 -14.08 -2.65 11.13
CA THR A 192 -13.02 -2.11 11.98
C THR A 192 -13.18 -2.63 13.41
N LEU A 193 -12.17 -3.35 13.91
CA LEU A 193 -12.11 -3.84 15.28
C LEU A 193 -11.48 -2.80 16.20
N ARG A 194 -12.13 -2.51 17.34
CA ARG A 194 -11.55 -1.79 18.48
C ARG A 194 -11.52 -2.69 19.69
N ALA A 195 -10.32 -3.14 20.07
CA ALA A 195 -10.12 -4.03 21.20
C ALA A 195 -8.91 -3.57 22.03
N ARG A 196 -8.79 -4.08 23.26
CA ARG A 196 -7.53 -3.98 24.01
C ARG A 196 -6.54 -5.01 23.46
N GLY A 197 -5.26 -4.67 23.41
CA GLY A 197 -4.20 -5.59 22.98
C GLY A 197 -4.05 -5.75 21.46
N ILE A 198 -4.55 -4.79 20.68
CA ILE A 198 -4.45 -4.82 19.20
C ILE A 198 -3.02 -4.69 18.67
N TRP A 199 -2.12 -4.12 19.47
CA TRP A 199 -0.68 -3.99 19.16
C TRP A 199 0.03 -5.34 19.02
N ASP A 200 -0.57 -6.41 19.54
CA ASP A 200 -0.03 -7.77 19.45
C ASP A 200 -0.65 -8.55 18.28
N VAL A 201 -1.10 -7.86 17.22
CA VAL A 201 -1.68 -8.47 16.02
C VAL A 201 -0.89 -8.00 14.81
N VAL A 202 -0.65 -8.88 13.84
CA VAL A 202 -0.03 -8.49 12.56
C VAL A 202 -0.99 -8.76 11.39
N PRO A 203 -0.90 -7.99 10.28
CA PRO A 203 -1.69 -8.25 9.08
C PRO A 203 -1.53 -9.70 8.61
N GLY A 204 -2.64 -10.35 8.23
CA GLY A 204 -2.69 -11.74 7.79
C GLY A 204 -2.99 -12.76 8.88
N GLU A 205 -2.99 -12.38 10.16
CA GLU A 205 -3.45 -13.26 11.24
C GLU A 205 -4.99 -13.29 11.36
N ILE A 206 -5.50 -14.43 11.81
CA ILE A 206 -6.89 -14.62 12.21
C ILE A 206 -7.00 -14.32 13.71
N VAL A 207 -7.75 -13.28 14.05
CA VAL A 207 -8.07 -12.90 15.43
C VAL A 207 -9.45 -13.42 15.82
N VAL A 208 -9.52 -14.10 16.95
CA VAL A 208 -10.76 -14.56 17.56
C VAL A 208 -11.19 -13.53 18.59
N VAL A 209 -12.32 -12.88 18.36
CA VAL A 209 -12.84 -11.79 19.19
C VAL A 209 -14.06 -12.26 19.95
N LYS A 210 -14.11 -11.98 21.25
CA LYS A 210 -15.36 -12.01 22.03
C LYS A 210 -16.06 -10.67 21.85
N PRO A 211 -17.14 -10.60 21.06
CA PRO A 211 -17.75 -9.33 20.71
C PRO A 211 -18.51 -8.74 21.90
N HIS A 212 -18.44 -7.42 22.06
CA HIS A 212 -19.23 -6.66 23.04
C HIS A 212 -20.32 -5.85 22.36
N LYS A 213 -19.95 -5.07 21.34
CA LYS A 213 -20.85 -4.17 20.64
C LYS A 213 -20.46 -4.06 19.19
N GLN A 214 -21.44 -4.12 18.30
CA GLN A 214 -21.31 -3.68 16.92
C GLN A 214 -22.04 -2.34 16.74
N TRP A 215 -21.45 -1.43 15.97
CA TRP A 215 -22.10 -0.18 15.59
C TRP A 215 -21.62 0.26 14.21
N SER A 216 -22.24 1.31 13.67
CA SER A 216 -21.75 1.98 12.47
C SER A 216 -21.49 3.45 12.77
N TYR A 217 -20.42 4.00 12.22
CA TYR A 217 -20.07 5.41 12.32
C TYR A 217 -19.61 5.90 10.94
N ALA A 218 -20.15 7.01 10.45
CA ALA A 218 -19.94 7.50 9.08
C ALA A 218 -20.16 6.41 8.00
N GLY A 219 -21.12 5.51 8.23
CA GLY A 219 -21.38 4.38 7.33
C GLY A 219 -20.30 3.29 7.32
N HIS A 220 -19.33 3.30 8.24
CA HIS A 220 -18.35 2.22 8.43
C HIS A 220 -18.76 1.33 9.61
N PRO A 221 -18.75 -0.01 9.45
CA PRO A 221 -19.05 -0.92 10.55
C PRO A 221 -17.85 -1.05 11.49
N TYR A 222 -18.16 -1.09 12.78
CA TYR A 222 -17.20 -1.27 13.87
C TYR A 222 -17.65 -2.42 14.77
N LEU A 223 -16.67 -3.14 15.29
CA LEU A 223 -16.84 -4.12 16.34
C LEU A 223 -15.94 -3.74 17.52
N SER A 224 -16.47 -3.77 18.73
CA SER A 224 -15.65 -3.77 19.95
C SER A 224 -15.72 -5.13 20.63
N GLY A 225 -14.65 -5.48 21.32
CA GLY A 225 -14.54 -6.76 22.00
C GLY A 225 -13.19 -6.94 22.68
N GLU A 226 -12.97 -8.17 23.13
CA GLU A 226 -11.70 -8.66 23.65
C GLU A 226 -11.11 -9.66 22.66
N ILE A 227 -9.83 -9.51 22.30
CA ILE A 227 -9.12 -10.51 21.50
C ILE A 227 -8.82 -11.70 22.41
N ALA A 228 -9.41 -12.85 22.11
CA ALA A 228 -9.19 -14.08 22.86
C ALA A 228 -7.92 -14.81 22.41
N SER A 229 -7.60 -14.75 21.11
CA SER A 229 -6.39 -15.33 20.53
C SER A 229 -6.14 -14.77 19.12
N ALA A 230 -4.89 -14.76 18.69
CA ALA A 230 -4.49 -14.55 17.31
C ALA A 230 -3.72 -15.78 16.81
N ARG A 231 -3.87 -16.13 15.54
CA ARG A 231 -3.13 -17.24 14.92
C ARG A 231 -2.91 -16.99 13.43
N LEU A 232 -1.85 -17.58 12.90
CA LEU A 232 -1.65 -17.67 11.45
C LEU A 232 -2.25 -18.98 10.93
N ASP A 233 -3.21 -18.87 10.02
CA ASP A 233 -3.77 -20.01 9.27
C ASP A 233 -4.08 -19.55 7.85
N VAL A 234 -3.03 -19.56 7.01
CA VAL A 234 -3.08 -19.05 5.64
C VAL A 234 -4.08 -19.83 4.77
N GLY A 235 -4.28 -21.13 5.03
CA GLY A 235 -5.22 -21.95 4.28
C GLY A 235 -6.68 -21.49 4.45
N SER A 236 -7.02 -20.94 5.61
CA SER A 236 -8.34 -20.39 5.90
C SER A 236 -8.53 -18.96 5.39
N LEU A 237 -7.48 -18.28 4.94
CA LEU A 237 -7.58 -16.91 4.43
C LEU A 237 -8.28 -16.85 3.06
N GLY A 238 -8.39 -17.94 2.31
CA GLY A 238 -9.02 -17.91 0.98
C GLY A 238 -8.29 -17.03 -0.04
N LEU A 239 -6.98 -16.85 0.13
CA LEU A 239 -6.14 -16.10 -0.80
C LEU A 239 -5.91 -16.92 -2.07
N VAL A 240 -5.88 -16.24 -3.22
CA VAL A 240 -5.43 -16.84 -4.48
C VAL A 240 -3.90 -16.91 -4.44
N PRO A 241 -3.28 -18.09 -4.58
CA PRO A 241 -1.81 -18.21 -4.64
C PRO A 241 -1.23 -17.31 -5.73
N LEU A 242 -0.05 -16.75 -5.49
CA LEU A 242 0.70 -15.97 -6.48
C LEU A 242 1.02 -16.86 -7.69
N ARG A 243 0.87 -16.33 -8.90
CA ARG A 243 1.28 -17.07 -10.11
C ARG A 243 2.79 -17.35 -10.09
N LEU A 244 3.19 -18.52 -10.58
CA LEU A 244 4.58 -18.83 -10.89
C LEU A 244 4.76 -18.81 -12.41
N GLU A 245 5.57 -17.87 -12.90
CA GLU A 245 5.93 -17.74 -14.31
C GLU A 245 7.13 -18.64 -14.60
N ASP A 246 7.03 -19.45 -15.66
CA ASP A 246 8.11 -20.33 -16.10
C ASP A 246 9.22 -19.50 -16.76
N GLN A 247 10.42 -19.56 -16.18
CA GLN A 247 11.62 -18.86 -16.64
C GLN A 247 12.61 -19.81 -17.34
N GLY A 248 12.17 -21.04 -17.66
CA GLY A 248 12.96 -22.06 -18.32
C GLY A 248 13.73 -22.94 -17.34
N VAL A 249 14.91 -23.39 -17.76
CA VAL A 249 15.72 -24.34 -17.00
C VAL A 249 16.90 -23.61 -16.39
N TRP A 250 17.02 -23.74 -15.07
CA TRP A 250 18.24 -23.43 -14.33
C TRP A 250 19.16 -24.65 -14.33
N ASP A 251 20.40 -24.48 -14.79
CA ASP A 251 21.43 -25.52 -14.77
C ASP A 251 22.52 -25.15 -13.74
N PRO A 252 22.80 -25.99 -12.74
CA PRO A 252 23.90 -25.74 -11.81
C PRO A 252 25.27 -25.61 -12.49
N GLN A 253 25.46 -26.11 -13.71
CA GLN A 253 26.74 -25.98 -14.43
C GLN A 253 27.01 -24.56 -14.95
N ASP A 254 25.97 -23.75 -15.11
CA ASP A 254 26.10 -22.37 -15.61
C ASP A 254 26.35 -21.36 -14.46
N GLU A 255 26.28 -21.81 -13.21
CA GLU A 255 26.40 -20.97 -12.02
C GLU A 255 27.84 -20.84 -11.54
N TYR A 256 28.13 -19.70 -10.91
CA TYR A 256 29.41 -19.45 -10.29
C TYR A 256 29.43 -20.00 -8.85
N TRP A 257 30.23 -21.04 -8.61
CA TRP A 257 30.36 -21.71 -7.30
C TRP A 257 31.64 -21.37 -6.54
N GLY A 258 32.35 -20.30 -6.96
CA GLY A 258 33.68 -19.96 -6.46
C GLY A 258 34.73 -20.01 -7.57
N GLU A 259 36.00 -19.77 -7.23
CA GLU A 259 37.08 -19.74 -8.21
C GLU A 259 37.27 -21.10 -8.89
N ASP A 260 37.52 -21.12 -10.21
CA ASP A 260 37.66 -22.31 -11.08
C ASP A 260 38.71 -23.36 -10.62
N VAL A 261 39.51 -23.03 -9.60
CA VAL A 261 40.60 -23.83 -9.04
C VAL A 261 40.37 -24.29 -7.60
N GLY A 262 39.26 -23.88 -6.96
CA GLY A 262 38.89 -24.29 -5.60
C GLY A 262 37.99 -25.54 -5.58
N PRO A 263 38.00 -26.33 -4.49
CA PRO A 263 37.02 -27.40 -4.32
C PRO A 263 35.61 -26.80 -4.13
N ILE A 264 34.59 -27.43 -4.73
CA ILE A 264 33.19 -27.13 -4.47
C ILE A 264 32.93 -27.31 -2.96
N GLU A 265 32.32 -26.31 -2.34
CA GLU A 265 31.97 -26.37 -0.92
C GLU A 265 30.90 -27.45 -0.67
N ALA A 266 31.00 -28.15 0.46
CA ALA A 266 30.16 -29.32 0.77
C ALA A 266 28.63 -29.03 0.76
N TRP A 267 28.22 -27.78 1.01
CA TRP A 267 26.81 -27.39 0.95
C TRP A 267 26.26 -27.38 -0.47
N ALA A 268 27.09 -27.10 -1.48
CA ALA A 268 26.70 -26.98 -2.88
C ALA A 268 26.69 -28.33 -3.61
N GLU A 269 27.51 -29.30 -3.18
CA GLU A 269 27.57 -30.65 -3.76
C GLU A 269 26.19 -31.30 -4.00
N PRO A 270 25.27 -31.38 -3.01
CA PRO A 270 23.96 -32.00 -3.22
C PRO A 270 23.07 -31.21 -4.19
N ILE A 271 23.22 -29.88 -4.24
CA ILE A 271 22.44 -29.02 -5.15
C ILE A 271 22.93 -29.21 -6.60
N ILE A 272 24.24 -29.25 -6.81
CA ILE A 272 24.84 -29.53 -8.13
C ILE A 272 24.49 -30.94 -8.59
N ALA A 273 24.57 -31.93 -7.69
CA ALA A 273 24.24 -33.32 -8.00
C ALA A 273 22.75 -33.53 -8.38
N ARG A 274 21.84 -32.65 -7.94
CA ARG A 274 20.43 -32.67 -8.34
C ARG A 274 20.25 -32.38 -9.84
N GLY A 275 21.19 -31.65 -10.44
CA GLY A 275 21.18 -31.28 -11.85
C GLY A 275 20.16 -30.18 -12.19
N PRO A 276 19.82 -30.05 -13.49
CA PRO A 276 18.95 -28.98 -13.97
C PRO A 276 17.54 -29.03 -13.37
N ARG A 277 16.96 -27.86 -13.10
CA ARG A 277 15.63 -27.68 -12.50
C ARG A 277 14.87 -26.54 -13.19
N ALA A 278 13.55 -26.57 -13.12
CA ALA A 278 12.74 -25.47 -13.63
C ALA A 278 12.93 -24.21 -12.77
N ALA A 279 13.15 -23.07 -13.41
CA ALA A 279 13.24 -21.76 -12.80
C ALA A 279 11.89 -21.06 -12.88
N PHE A 280 11.51 -20.36 -11.81
CA PHE A 280 10.28 -19.60 -11.79
C PHE A 280 10.47 -18.19 -11.25
N GLU A 281 9.60 -17.28 -11.69
CA GLU A 281 9.42 -15.95 -11.13
C GLU A 281 8.02 -15.85 -10.52
N MET A 282 7.91 -15.40 -9.27
CA MET A 282 6.62 -15.17 -8.62
C MET A 282 5.92 -13.94 -9.22
N GLU A 283 4.58 -13.94 -9.20
CA GLU A 283 3.77 -12.75 -9.54
C GLU A 283 4.16 -11.55 -8.66
N GLN A 284 4.43 -10.41 -9.29
CA GLN A 284 4.55 -9.15 -8.59
C GLN A 284 3.19 -8.73 -8.01
N VAL A 285 3.12 -8.55 -6.69
CA VAL A 285 1.95 -7.98 -6.01
C VAL A 285 2.37 -6.73 -5.27
N LEU A 286 2.17 -5.58 -5.91
CA LEU A 286 2.46 -4.27 -5.36
C LEU A 286 1.21 -3.37 -5.50
N PRO A 287 0.30 -3.38 -4.52
CA PRO A 287 -0.90 -2.54 -4.57
C PRO A 287 -0.50 -1.06 -4.58
N GLY A 288 -1.14 -0.25 -5.41
CA GLY A 288 -0.88 1.18 -5.45
C GLY A 288 0.30 1.60 -6.34
N ALA A 289 1.04 0.66 -6.93
CA ALA A 289 2.00 0.98 -7.99
C ALA A 289 1.30 1.70 -9.14
N ASP A 290 1.84 2.85 -9.57
CA ASP A 290 1.32 3.61 -10.69
C ASP A 290 1.90 3.07 -12.01
N PRO A 291 1.09 2.53 -12.93
CA PRO A 291 1.57 2.09 -14.24
C PRO A 291 2.16 3.23 -15.08
N ASP A 292 1.79 4.47 -14.80
CA ASP A 292 2.22 5.67 -15.52
C ASP A 292 3.46 6.32 -14.86
N ASP A 293 3.83 5.93 -13.64
CA ASP A 293 5.07 6.33 -12.95
C ASP A 293 5.83 5.09 -12.45
N PRO A 294 6.73 4.52 -13.28
CA PRO A 294 7.52 3.35 -12.92
C PRO A 294 8.46 3.56 -11.74
N ASP A 295 8.71 4.81 -11.34
CA ASP A 295 9.57 5.17 -10.22
C ASP A 295 8.77 5.31 -8.90
N ALA A 296 7.43 5.39 -8.97
CA ALA A 296 6.54 5.40 -7.80
C ALA A 296 6.39 3.98 -7.22
N ASP A 297 7.27 3.66 -6.26
CA ASP A 297 7.26 2.40 -5.54
C ASP A 297 7.03 2.64 -4.04
N PRO A 298 5.85 2.28 -3.48
CA PRO A 298 5.55 2.50 -2.08
C PRO A 298 6.47 1.73 -1.12
N ILE A 299 7.15 0.67 -1.58
CA ILE A 299 8.19 0.01 -0.78
C ILE A 299 9.44 0.88 -0.68
N THR A 300 9.82 1.53 -1.78
CA THR A 300 10.93 2.49 -1.81
C THR A 300 10.60 3.69 -0.92
N ASP A 301 9.41 4.27 -1.03
CA ASP A 301 8.96 5.37 -0.16
C ASP A 301 9.00 4.98 1.32
N SER A 302 8.52 3.77 1.65
CA SER A 302 8.61 3.25 3.01
C SER A 302 10.07 3.13 3.50
N ASN A 303 11.00 2.75 2.64
CA ASN A 303 12.41 2.67 3.02
C ASN A 303 13.03 4.06 3.20
N ASP A 304 12.67 5.02 2.35
CA ASP A 304 13.15 6.40 2.46
C ASP A 304 12.69 7.05 3.78
N PHE A 305 11.42 6.86 4.17
CA PHE A 305 10.94 7.31 5.49
C PHE A 305 11.67 6.63 6.64
N LYS A 306 11.87 5.30 6.56
CA LYS A 306 12.63 4.55 7.56
C LYS A 306 14.06 5.07 7.69
N ASP A 307 14.75 5.31 6.57
CA ASP A 307 16.14 5.76 6.55
C ASP A 307 16.26 7.24 6.97
N ALA A 308 15.21 8.03 6.80
CA ALA A 308 15.06 9.37 7.38
C ALA A 308 14.75 9.35 8.90
N GLY A 309 14.49 8.17 9.48
CA GLY A 309 14.16 7.99 10.90
C GLY A 309 12.68 8.07 11.24
N ASP A 310 11.81 8.18 10.23
CA ASP A 310 10.35 8.19 10.38
C ASP A 310 9.78 6.79 10.22
N ALA A 311 9.97 5.97 11.26
CA ALA A 311 9.45 4.60 11.28
C ALA A 311 7.92 4.53 11.30
N GLU A 312 7.22 5.58 11.74
CA GLU A 312 5.76 5.61 11.80
C GLU A 312 5.16 5.73 10.40
N GLN A 313 5.66 6.66 9.59
CA GLN A 313 5.24 6.83 8.20
C GLN A 313 5.60 5.59 7.37
N ALA A 314 6.82 5.06 7.53
CA ALA A 314 7.24 3.81 6.89
C ALA A 314 6.26 2.66 7.23
N HIS A 315 5.96 2.47 8.50
CA HIS A 315 5.01 1.45 8.95
C HIS A 315 3.60 1.68 8.39
N GLY A 316 3.14 2.93 8.32
CA GLY A 316 1.85 3.32 7.76
C GLY A 316 1.67 2.86 6.31
N ILE A 317 2.66 3.13 5.45
CA ILE A 317 2.63 2.72 4.04
C ILE A 317 2.52 1.19 3.92
N LEU A 318 3.34 0.45 4.65
CA LEU A 318 3.33 -1.02 4.61
C LEU A 318 1.99 -1.61 5.09
N MET A 319 1.38 -1.00 6.11
CA MET A 319 0.05 -1.36 6.59
C MET A 319 -1.03 -1.15 5.52
N GLU A 320 -0.92 -0.09 4.71
CA GLU A 320 -1.84 0.17 3.60
C GLU A 320 -1.68 -0.84 2.47
N LEU A 321 -0.45 -1.23 2.15
CA LEU A 321 -0.17 -2.30 1.19
C LEU A 321 -0.79 -3.64 1.63
N CYS A 322 -0.59 -4.04 2.89
CA CYS A 322 -1.21 -5.24 3.45
C CYS A 322 -2.75 -5.14 3.45
N GLN A 323 -3.31 -3.96 3.70
CA GLN A 323 -4.76 -3.75 3.68
C GLN A 323 -5.35 -3.93 2.28
N ALA A 324 -4.61 -3.49 1.26
CA ALA A 324 -5.03 -3.57 -0.13
C ALA A 324 -4.91 -4.99 -0.70
N ASP A 325 -3.79 -5.69 -0.43
CA ASP A 325 -3.61 -7.10 -0.78
C ASP A 325 -2.61 -7.77 0.18
N LEU A 326 -3.10 -8.72 1.00
CA LEU A 326 -2.24 -9.50 1.90
C LEU A 326 -1.16 -10.30 1.16
N ARG A 327 -1.30 -10.50 -0.15
CA ARG A 327 -0.30 -11.16 -1.01
C ARG A 327 0.89 -10.26 -1.35
N CYS A 328 0.88 -8.98 -0.95
CA CYS A 328 2.07 -8.12 -1.01
C CYS A 328 3.12 -8.64 -0.02
N LEU A 329 3.93 -9.60 -0.46
CA LEU A 329 4.94 -10.24 0.38
C LEU A 329 6.02 -9.25 0.82
N ASP A 330 6.30 -8.23 0.00
CA ASP A 330 7.35 -7.26 0.31
C ASP A 330 6.94 -6.37 1.48
N ALA A 331 5.65 -6.01 1.58
CA ALA A 331 5.14 -5.32 2.76
C ALA A 331 5.38 -6.11 4.06
N HIS A 332 5.13 -7.42 4.04
CA HIS A 332 5.41 -8.30 5.19
C HIS A 332 6.90 -8.40 5.50
N ALA A 333 7.76 -8.49 4.48
CA ALA A 333 9.20 -8.49 4.66
C ALA A 333 9.69 -7.18 5.31
N HIS A 334 9.22 -6.04 4.82
CA HIS A 334 9.62 -4.73 5.32
C HIS A 334 9.04 -4.41 6.70
N LEU A 335 7.81 -4.85 7.02
CA LEU A 335 7.29 -4.78 8.40
C LEU A 335 8.17 -5.59 9.36
N GLY A 336 8.59 -6.79 8.95
CA GLY A 336 9.56 -7.59 9.71
C GLY A 336 10.90 -6.87 9.90
N ASN A 337 11.40 -6.18 8.86
CA ASN A 337 12.66 -5.41 8.93
C ASN A 337 12.58 -4.26 9.93
N LEU A 338 11.46 -3.52 9.99
CA LEU A 338 11.30 -2.36 10.88
C LEU A 338 11.49 -2.71 12.36
N VAL A 339 11.03 -3.90 12.76
CA VAL A 339 11.09 -4.35 14.16
C VAL A 339 12.17 -5.39 14.42
N PHE A 340 12.90 -5.82 13.38
CA PHE A 340 13.87 -6.91 13.46
C PHE A 340 14.87 -6.66 14.59
N ASP A 341 15.58 -5.53 14.58
CA ASP A 341 16.69 -5.31 15.51
C ASP A 341 16.28 -5.37 16.99
N HIS A 342 15.06 -4.93 17.32
CA HIS A 342 14.63 -4.76 18.71
C HIS A 342 13.63 -5.82 19.20
N GLY A 343 12.95 -6.55 18.30
CA GLY A 343 11.86 -7.45 18.66
C GLY A 343 11.78 -8.69 17.77
N PRO A 344 12.67 -9.70 17.92
CA PRO A 344 12.62 -10.91 17.11
C PRO A 344 11.31 -11.70 17.29
N GLN A 345 10.63 -11.57 18.43
CA GLN A 345 9.31 -12.16 18.69
C GLN A 345 8.20 -11.54 17.84
N GLU A 346 8.34 -10.27 17.47
CA GLU A 346 7.40 -9.54 16.62
C GLU A 346 7.77 -9.73 15.15
N ALA A 347 9.05 -9.51 14.82
CA ALA A 347 9.58 -9.64 13.46
C ALA A 347 9.26 -11.01 12.85
N ILE A 348 9.42 -12.09 13.62
CA ILE A 348 9.13 -13.45 13.15
C ILE A 348 7.69 -13.61 12.65
N ARG A 349 6.74 -12.87 13.21
CA ARG A 349 5.32 -12.98 12.84
C ARG A 349 5.08 -12.37 11.47
N HIS A 350 5.60 -11.16 11.20
CA HIS A 350 5.52 -10.54 9.88
C HIS A 350 6.17 -11.40 8.80
N TYR A 351 7.41 -11.87 9.03
CA TYR A 351 8.07 -12.77 8.10
C TYR A 351 7.33 -14.09 7.91
N ALA A 352 6.75 -14.65 8.98
CA ALA A 352 5.98 -15.88 8.89
C ALA A 352 4.74 -15.69 8.02
N VAL A 353 4.01 -14.58 8.14
CA VAL A 353 2.84 -14.32 7.28
C VAL A 353 3.26 -14.30 5.82
N GLY A 354 4.24 -13.48 5.45
CA GLY A 354 4.71 -13.41 4.05
C GLY A 354 5.23 -14.74 3.52
N LEU A 355 6.03 -15.47 4.32
CA LEU A 355 6.51 -16.80 3.96
C LEU A 355 5.36 -17.78 3.72
N ARG A 356 4.41 -17.88 4.65
CA ARG A 356 3.30 -18.83 4.53
C ARG A 356 2.33 -18.48 3.39
N ILE A 357 2.16 -17.20 3.08
CA ILE A 357 1.38 -16.78 1.90
C ILE A 357 2.09 -17.18 0.60
N GLY A 358 3.39 -16.93 0.47
CA GLY A 358 4.13 -17.34 -0.73
C GLY A 358 4.22 -18.87 -0.88
N GLU A 359 4.24 -19.62 0.22
CA GLU A 359 4.22 -21.09 0.20
C GLU A 359 2.90 -21.67 -0.37
N LEU A 360 1.83 -20.89 -0.45
CA LEU A 360 0.61 -21.32 -1.17
C LEU A 360 0.89 -21.59 -2.65
N SER A 361 1.88 -20.89 -3.24
CA SER A 361 2.25 -21.01 -4.65
C SER A 361 3.20 -22.16 -4.92
N THR A 362 4.16 -22.39 -4.02
CA THR A 362 5.16 -23.45 -4.17
C THR A 362 4.61 -24.82 -3.72
N GLY A 363 3.73 -24.82 -2.71
CA GLY A 363 3.20 -26.05 -2.11
C GLY A 363 4.27 -26.84 -1.35
N GLY A 364 3.89 -28.00 -0.80
CA GLY A 364 4.77 -28.79 0.06
C GLY A 364 5.92 -29.52 -0.63
N ASN A 365 5.86 -29.69 -1.96
CA ASN A 365 6.82 -30.49 -2.75
C ASN A 365 7.38 -29.70 -3.94
N PHE A 366 7.66 -28.41 -3.77
CA PHE A 366 8.26 -27.61 -4.84
C PHE A 366 9.67 -28.11 -5.16
N GLU A 367 9.92 -28.49 -6.41
CA GLU A 367 11.22 -29.00 -6.88
C GLU A 367 11.98 -28.02 -7.78
N GLY A 368 11.41 -26.83 -8.04
CA GLY A 368 12.02 -25.77 -8.85
C GLY A 368 12.99 -24.90 -8.05
N VAL A 369 13.48 -23.85 -8.72
CA VAL A 369 14.26 -22.76 -8.11
C VAL A 369 13.54 -21.42 -8.29
N LEU A 370 13.80 -20.50 -7.37
CA LEU A 370 13.44 -19.09 -7.43
C LEU A 370 14.73 -18.26 -7.38
N PRO A 371 15.43 -18.07 -8.51
CA PRO A 371 16.67 -17.31 -8.55
C PRO A 371 16.45 -15.85 -8.14
N TRP A 372 17.40 -15.28 -7.39
CA TRP A 372 17.37 -13.87 -6.96
C TRP A 372 17.38 -12.85 -8.11
N GLY A 373 17.90 -13.25 -9.27
CA GLY A 373 17.95 -12.42 -10.47
C GLY A 373 16.56 -12.02 -11.00
N HIS A 374 15.56 -12.86 -10.75
CA HIS A 374 14.15 -12.55 -10.95
C HIS A 374 13.65 -11.70 -9.78
N ILE A 375 13.37 -10.43 -10.06
CA ILE A 375 13.17 -9.41 -9.01
C ILE A 375 11.97 -9.75 -8.14
N ASP A 376 10.92 -10.33 -8.73
CA ASP A 376 9.68 -10.62 -8.03
C ASP A 376 9.78 -11.84 -7.09
N ASN A 377 10.88 -12.59 -7.13
CA ASN A 377 11.19 -13.61 -6.12
C ASN A 377 11.72 -13.04 -4.81
N ARG A 378 12.29 -11.83 -4.85
CA ARG A 378 12.99 -11.25 -3.69
C ARG A 378 12.09 -11.05 -2.47
N PRO A 379 10.84 -10.59 -2.58
CA PRO A 379 9.95 -10.47 -1.43
C PRO A 379 9.78 -11.80 -0.66
N PHE A 380 9.53 -12.90 -1.37
CA PHE A 380 9.40 -14.22 -0.76
C PHE A 380 10.69 -14.68 -0.10
N LEU A 381 11.82 -14.52 -0.79
CA LEU A 381 13.14 -14.88 -0.29
C LEU A 381 13.53 -14.04 0.94
N ARG A 382 13.18 -12.74 0.98
CA ARG A 382 13.38 -11.86 2.14
C ARG A 382 12.55 -12.31 3.34
N CYS A 383 11.27 -12.65 3.15
CA CYS A 383 10.45 -13.23 4.21
C CYS A 383 11.07 -14.52 4.76
N MET A 384 11.49 -15.43 3.88
CA MET A 384 12.11 -16.68 4.27
C MET A 384 13.41 -16.48 5.06
N HIS A 385 14.24 -15.53 4.62
CA HIS A 385 15.48 -15.17 5.29
C HIS A 385 15.24 -14.58 6.67
N GLY A 386 14.42 -13.52 6.75
CA GLY A 386 14.08 -12.86 8.02
C GLY A 386 13.46 -13.84 9.02
N PHE A 387 12.59 -14.74 8.56
CA PHE A 387 12.04 -15.82 9.38
C PHE A 387 13.13 -16.75 9.92
N GLY A 388 14.05 -17.21 9.06
CA GLY A 388 15.20 -18.05 9.45
C GLY A 388 16.11 -17.37 10.48
N LEU A 389 16.42 -16.09 10.29
CA LEU A 389 17.23 -15.31 11.24
C LEU A 389 16.51 -15.12 12.57
N CYS A 390 15.20 -14.84 12.56
CA CYS A 390 14.43 -14.72 13.80
C CYS A 390 14.36 -16.05 14.55
N LEU A 391 14.18 -17.18 13.85
CA LEU A 391 14.25 -18.50 14.48
C LEU A 391 15.58 -18.73 15.18
N TRP A 392 16.69 -18.36 14.54
CA TRP A 392 18.01 -18.46 15.15
C TRP A 392 18.13 -17.57 16.40
N ARG A 393 17.75 -16.29 16.30
CA ARG A 393 17.74 -15.34 17.43
C ARG A 393 16.89 -15.80 18.61
N LEU A 394 15.83 -16.56 18.35
CA LEU A 394 14.94 -17.13 19.36
C LEU A 394 15.42 -18.51 19.87
N GLY A 395 16.62 -18.96 19.48
CA GLY A 395 17.18 -20.25 19.89
C GLY A 395 16.51 -21.47 19.26
N ARG A 396 15.69 -21.29 18.23
CA ARG A 396 14.98 -22.36 17.49
C ARG A 396 15.86 -22.96 16.40
N PHE A 397 17.05 -23.43 16.79
CA PHE A 397 18.12 -23.84 15.89
C PHE A 397 17.72 -24.88 14.83
N GLN A 398 16.97 -25.91 15.22
CA GLN A 398 16.56 -26.97 14.26
C GLN A 398 15.61 -26.44 13.17
N GLU A 399 14.78 -25.46 13.52
CA GLU A 399 13.86 -24.84 12.56
C GLU A 399 14.61 -23.85 11.67
N ALA A 400 15.51 -23.05 12.26
CA ALA A 400 16.37 -22.14 11.52
C ALA A 400 17.22 -22.90 10.50
N GLU A 401 17.89 -23.99 10.89
CA GLU A 401 18.69 -24.83 9.99
C GLU A 401 17.84 -25.34 8.82
N ARG A 402 16.62 -25.82 9.09
CA ARG A 402 15.72 -26.32 8.03
C ARG A 402 15.37 -25.23 7.02
N VAL A 403 14.99 -24.04 7.51
CA VAL A 403 14.60 -22.92 6.64
C VAL A 403 15.80 -22.42 5.82
N LEU A 404 16.95 -22.22 6.44
CA LEU A 404 18.14 -21.72 5.75
C LEU A 404 18.67 -22.74 4.73
N ASN A 405 18.63 -24.04 5.02
CA ASN A 405 18.95 -25.05 4.02
C ASN A 405 17.94 -25.04 2.87
N GLN A 406 16.64 -24.94 3.16
CA GLN A 406 15.61 -24.85 2.11
C GLN A 406 15.83 -23.62 1.21
N MET A 407 16.28 -22.49 1.76
CA MET A 407 16.69 -21.32 0.97
C MET A 407 17.81 -21.64 -0.03
N LEU A 408 18.85 -22.38 0.38
CA LEU A 408 19.93 -22.79 -0.55
C LEU A 408 19.41 -23.67 -1.69
N TRP A 409 18.42 -24.53 -1.42
CA TRP A 409 17.79 -25.31 -2.48
C TRP A 409 16.95 -24.47 -3.42
N LEU A 410 16.32 -23.42 -2.91
CA LEU A 410 15.39 -22.56 -3.66
C LEU A 410 16.11 -21.47 -4.45
N ASN A 411 17.10 -20.81 -3.85
CA ASN A 411 17.95 -19.77 -4.45
C ASN A 411 19.43 -20.16 -4.32
N PRO A 412 19.94 -21.05 -5.20
CA PRO A 412 21.26 -21.65 -5.04
C PRO A 412 22.45 -20.68 -5.16
N SER A 413 22.29 -19.57 -5.88
CA SER A 413 23.31 -18.52 -5.96
C SER A 413 23.53 -17.81 -4.62
N ASP A 414 22.61 -18.02 -3.65
CA ASP A 414 22.73 -17.62 -2.25
C ASP A 414 23.12 -16.13 -2.08
N ASN A 415 22.40 -15.26 -2.79
CA ASN A 415 22.61 -13.81 -2.73
C ASN A 415 22.42 -13.22 -1.32
N GLN A 416 21.70 -13.93 -0.46
CA GLN A 416 21.43 -13.52 0.92
C GLN A 416 22.52 -14.01 1.90
N GLY A 417 23.44 -14.86 1.43
CA GLY A 417 24.59 -15.32 2.19
C GLY A 417 24.25 -16.31 3.31
N VAL A 418 23.16 -17.08 3.17
CA VAL A 418 22.73 -18.03 4.21
C VAL A 418 23.72 -19.19 4.38
N ARG A 419 24.56 -19.50 3.38
CA ARG A 419 25.61 -20.52 3.50
C ARG A 419 26.57 -20.24 4.65
N PHE A 420 26.85 -18.96 4.94
CA PHE A 420 27.72 -18.55 6.04
C PHE A 420 27.05 -18.60 7.41
N LEU A 421 25.76 -18.95 7.47
CA LEU A 421 24.96 -19.02 8.70
C LEU A 421 24.68 -20.47 9.12
N VAL A 422 24.54 -21.38 8.15
CA VAL A 422 24.04 -22.74 8.39
C VAL A 422 24.91 -23.50 9.39
N ASP A 423 26.24 -23.37 9.30
CA ASP A 423 27.14 -24.08 10.22
C ASP A 423 27.09 -23.52 11.65
N ASP A 424 26.99 -22.19 11.82
CA ASP A 424 26.80 -21.57 13.13
C ASP A 424 25.47 -22.02 13.77
N VAL A 425 24.39 -22.03 12.99
CA VAL A 425 23.07 -22.48 13.43
C VAL A 425 23.09 -23.96 13.80
N ARG A 426 23.77 -24.80 13.01
CA ARG A 426 23.95 -26.23 13.26
C ARG A 426 24.76 -26.50 14.52
N ALA A 427 25.82 -25.71 14.73
CA ALA A 427 26.65 -25.73 15.93
C ALA A 427 25.94 -25.15 17.17
N ARG A 428 24.77 -24.52 16.97
CA ARG A 428 23.99 -23.82 18.00
C ARG A 428 24.73 -22.64 18.63
N THR A 429 25.60 -21.98 17.85
CA THR A 429 26.23 -20.72 18.23
C THR A 429 25.14 -19.68 18.46
N ALA A 430 25.18 -18.95 19.59
CA ALA A 430 24.17 -17.93 19.85
C ALA A 430 24.31 -16.77 18.86
N TRP A 431 23.22 -16.07 18.57
CA TRP A 431 23.22 -14.96 17.61
C TRP A 431 24.19 -13.85 18.04
N GLU A 432 24.24 -13.54 19.34
CA GLU A 432 25.05 -12.48 19.93
C GLU A 432 26.56 -12.79 19.82
N GLU A 433 26.94 -14.07 19.96
CA GLU A 433 28.34 -14.52 19.92
C GLU A 433 28.99 -14.30 18.54
N ARG A 434 28.18 -14.17 17.50
CA ARG A 434 28.62 -13.91 16.12
C ARG A 434 28.88 -12.42 15.88
N GLY A 435 28.07 -11.54 16.46
CA GLY A 435 28.24 -10.09 16.32
C GLY A 435 29.51 -9.57 17.00
N GLU A 436 30.04 -10.29 17.99
CA GLU A 436 31.29 -9.95 18.67
C GLU A 436 32.56 -10.44 17.93
N GLN A 437 32.40 -11.24 16.87
CA GLN A 437 33.51 -11.85 16.11
C GLN A 437 33.68 -11.27 14.70
N GLY A 438 32.90 -10.23 14.34
CA GLY A 438 32.88 -9.59 13.01
C GLY A 438 33.77 -8.37 12.89
#